data_AF-A0AAP8HTD3-F1
#
_entry.id   AF-A0AAP8HTD3-F1
#
_cell.length_a   1.000
_cell.length_b   1.000
_cell.length_c   1.000
_cell.angle_alpha   90.00
_cell.angle_beta   90.00
_cell.angle_gamma   90.00
#
_symmetry.space_group_name_H-M   'P 1'
#
loop_
_entity.id
_entity.type
_entity.pdbx_description
1 polymer ?
#
loop_
_entity_poly.entity_id
_entity_poly.type
_entity_poly.pdbx_seq_one_letter_code
_entity_poly.pdbx_strand_id
1 'polypeptide(L)'
;MDFLVTENMVQEVEKVLSHDVPLVHTIVEEMVKRDIDRIYFVACGSPLNAAQTAKHLADRFSDLQVYAISGWEFCDNTPYRLDDRCAVIGVSD
;
A
#
# COMPACT_ATOMS: atom_id res chain seq x y z
N MET A 1 8.37 -24.10 -12.00
CA MET A 1 7.35 -23.03 -12.08
C MET A 1 7.96 -21.97 -12.98
N ASP A 2 7.80 -22.16 -14.29
CA ASP A 2 8.20 -21.12 -15.24
C ASP A 2 7.09 -20.07 -15.20
N PHE A 3 7.38 -18.93 -14.57
CA PHE A 3 6.49 -17.77 -14.59
C PHE A 3 6.49 -17.27 -16.04
N LEU A 4 5.48 -17.67 -16.82
CA LEU A 4 5.29 -17.22 -18.19
C LEU A 4 4.99 -15.72 -18.18
N VAL A 5 6.05 -14.91 -18.12
CA VAL A 5 5.98 -13.49 -18.42
C VAL A 5 5.56 -13.39 -19.88
N THR A 6 4.32 -12.99 -20.11
CA THR A 6 3.81 -12.72 -21.46
C THR A 6 4.21 -11.30 -21.88
N GLU A 7 4.32 -11.04 -23.18
CA GLU A 7 4.64 -9.70 -23.70
C GLU A 7 3.69 -8.62 -23.17
N ASN A 8 2.41 -8.98 -22.93
CA ASN A 8 1.42 -8.08 -22.33
C ASN A 8 1.78 -7.69 -20.89
N MET A 9 2.28 -8.61 -20.07
CA MET A 9 2.70 -8.31 -18.70
C MET A 9 3.92 -7.37 -18.67
N VAL A 10 4.80 -7.45 -19.67
CA VAL A 10 5.94 -6.53 -19.79
C VAL A 10 5.45 -5.11 -20.03
N GLN A 11 4.51 -4.91 -20.95
CA GLN A 11 3.94 -3.59 -21.24
C GLN A 11 3.18 -3.01 -20.04
N GLU A 12 2.45 -3.85 -19.30
CA GLU A 12 1.77 -3.43 -18.07
C GLU A 12 2.77 -2.97 -17.01
N VAL A 13 3.87 -3.72 -16.81
CA VAL A 13 4.93 -3.34 -15.88
C VAL A 13 5.62 -2.05 -16.32
N GLU A 14 5.94 -1.91 -17.61
CA GLU A 14 6.54 -0.68 -18.16
C GLU A 14 5.63 0.54 -17.93
N LYS A 15 4.32 0.38 -18.13
CA LYS A 15 3.34 1.43 -17.82
C LYS A 15 3.35 1.78 -16.34
N VAL A 16 3.28 0.79 -15.44
CA VAL A 16 3.33 1.03 -13.99
C VAL A 16 4.60 1.77 -13.59
N LEU A 17 5.76 1.36 -14.11
CA LEU A 17 7.04 1.97 -13.79
C LEU A 17 7.18 3.39 -14.34
N SER A 18 6.69 3.65 -15.55
CA SER A 18 6.86 4.95 -16.22
C SER A 18 5.80 5.98 -15.84
N HIS A 19 4.60 5.55 -15.45
CA HIS A 19 3.47 6.42 -15.18
C HIS A 19 3.05 6.41 -13.70
N ASP A 20 2.80 5.25 -13.12
CA ASP A 20 2.18 5.14 -11.79
C ASP A 20 3.19 5.33 -10.66
N VAL A 21 4.41 4.79 -10.79
CA VAL A 21 5.48 4.94 -9.79
C VAL A 21 5.84 6.42 -9.55
N PRO A 22 6.00 7.28 -10.57
CA PRO A 22 6.22 8.72 -10.36
C PRO A 22 5.10 9.42 -9.57
N LEU A 23 3.84 9.03 -9.79
CA LEU A 23 2.70 9.58 -9.04
C LEU A 23 2.76 9.17 -7.57
N VAL A 24 3.07 7.89 -7.32
CA VAL A 24 3.28 7.37 -5.96
C VAL A 24 4.47 8.06 -5.29
N HIS A 25 5.56 8.32 -6.00
CA HIS A 25 6.72 9.05 -5.47
C HIS A 25 6.34 10.43 -4.95
N THR A 26 5.50 11.17 -5.69
CA THR A 26 5.02 12.48 -5.26
C THR A 26 4.24 12.39 -3.93
N ILE A 27 3.40 11.35 -3.77
CA ILE A 27 2.67 11.10 -2.52
C ILE A 27 3.63 10.75 -1.38
N VAL A 28 4.62 9.89 -1.65
CA VAL A 28 5.63 9.48 -0.67
C VAL A 28 6.46 10.67 -0.20
N GLU A 29 6.85 11.60 -1.08
CA GLU A 29 7.56 12.82 -0.69
C GLU A 29 6.76 13.65 0.32
N GLU A 30 5.45 13.80 0.12
CA GLU A 30 4.59 14.49 1.07
C GLU A 30 4.44 13.73 2.40
N MET A 31 4.38 12.40 2.36
CA MET A 31 4.37 11.56 3.56
C MET A 31 5.66 11.72 4.37
N VAL A 32 6.82 11.78 3.70
CA VAL A 32 8.12 12.01 4.32
C VAL A 32 8.19 13.40 4.93
N LYS A 33 7.74 14.45 4.22
CA LYS A 33 7.69 15.84 4.75
C LYS A 33 6.84 15.95 6.02
N ARG A 34 5.78 15.15 6.11
CA ARG A 34 4.86 15.09 7.25
C ARG A 34 5.30 14.15 8.37
N ASP A 35 6.49 13.53 8.23
CA ASP A 35 7.03 12.58 9.20
C ASP A 35 6.06 11.42 9.52
N ILE A 36 5.39 10.92 8.47
CA ILE A 36 4.50 9.75 8.55
C ILE A 36 5.33 8.52 8.89
N ASP A 37 5.02 7.87 10.01
CA ASP A 37 5.71 6.68 10.49
C ASP A 37 4.84 5.42 10.45
N ARG A 38 3.57 5.55 10.07
CA ARG A 38 2.60 4.45 10.03
C ARG A 38 1.67 4.52 8.82
N ILE A 39 1.41 3.37 8.20
CA ILE A 39 0.42 3.21 7.13
C ILE A 39 -0.64 2.20 7.54
N TYR A 40 -1.91 2.56 7.34
CA TYR A 40 -3.05 1.67 7.42
C TYR A 40 -3.65 1.48 6.02
N PHE A 41 -3.38 0.35 5.39
CA PHE A 41 -4.13 -0.07 4.21
C PHE A 41 -5.50 -0.60 4.63
N VAL A 42 -6.56 0.02 4.11
CA VAL A 42 -7.95 -0.30 4.41
C VAL A 42 -8.63 -0.79 3.14
N ALA A 43 -9.08 -2.03 3.15
CA ALA A 43 -9.64 -2.67 1.97
C ALA A 43 -10.69 -3.74 2.33
N CYS A 44 -11.46 -4.18 1.35
CA CYS A 44 -12.40 -5.30 1.49
C CYS A 44 -12.18 -6.30 0.34
N GLY A 45 -12.24 -7.60 0.63
CA GLY A 45 -12.12 -8.63 -0.41
C GLY A 45 -10.73 -8.75 -1.02
N SER A 46 -10.63 -8.93 -2.34
CA SER A 46 -9.36 -9.13 -3.06
C SER A 46 -8.35 -7.99 -2.87
N PRO A 47 -8.72 -6.69 -2.84
CA PRO A 47 -7.81 -5.60 -2.47
C PRO A 47 -7.08 -5.80 -1.13
N LEU A 48 -7.70 -6.48 -0.16
CA LEU A 48 -7.08 -6.72 1.14
C LEU A 48 -5.88 -7.67 1.02
N ASN A 49 -5.92 -8.63 0.09
CA ASN A 49 -4.80 -9.54 -0.15
C ASN A 49 -3.59 -8.79 -0.74
N ALA A 50 -3.83 -7.81 -1.62
CA ALA A 50 -2.78 -6.94 -2.13
C ALA A 50 -2.18 -6.08 -1.00
N ALA A 51 -3.02 -5.49 -0.15
CA ALA A 51 -2.59 -4.73 1.02
C ALA A 51 -1.75 -5.57 1.99
N GLN A 52 -2.13 -6.83 2.25
CA GLN A 52 -1.36 -7.76 3.07
C GLN A 52 -0.01 -8.09 2.44
N THR A 53 0.05 -8.25 1.12
CA THR A 53 1.32 -8.44 0.40
C THR A 53 2.23 -7.22 0.55
N ALA A 54 1.69 -6.01 0.39
CA ALA A 54 2.44 -4.77 0.61
C ALA A 54 2.96 -4.65 2.06
N LYS A 55 2.13 -5.00 3.05
CA LYS A 55 2.55 -5.07 4.46
C LYS A 55 3.75 -6.02 4.63
N HIS A 56 3.68 -7.23 4.07
CA HIS A 56 4.79 -8.19 4.19
C HIS A 56 6.09 -7.70 3.55
N LEU A 57 6.01 -6.95 2.46
CA LEU A 57 7.17 -6.32 1.86
C LEU A 57 7.73 -5.21 2.77
N ALA A 58 6.87 -4.38 3.33
CA ALA A 58 7.28 -3.33 4.27
C ALA A 58 7.93 -3.92 5.52
N ASP A 59 7.32 -4.90 6.16
CA ASP A 59 7.86 -5.59 7.35
C ASP A 59 9.26 -6.19 7.11
N ARG A 60 9.58 -6.53 5.86
CA ARG A 60 10.86 -7.15 5.48
C ARG A 60 11.93 -6.13 5.08
N PHE A 61 11.53 -5.04 4.43
CA PHE A 61 12.46 -4.13 3.74
C PHE A 61 12.44 -2.70 4.30
N SER A 62 11.63 -2.41 5.32
CA SER A 62 11.47 -1.10 5.91
C SER A 62 11.21 -1.17 7.42
N ASP A 63 11.57 -0.11 8.14
CA ASP A 63 11.16 0.10 9.53
C ASP A 63 9.79 0.78 9.66
N LEU A 64 9.16 1.12 8.53
CA LEU A 64 7.83 1.72 8.48
C LEU A 64 6.79 0.73 9.01
N GLN A 65 5.97 1.14 9.97
CA GLN A 65 4.93 0.26 10.50
C GLN A 65 3.75 0.26 9.54
N VAL A 66 3.45 -0.91 8.97
CA VAL A 66 2.37 -1.06 7.99
C VAL A 66 1.34 -2.06 8.50
N TYR A 67 0.08 -1.68 8.36
CA TYR A 67 -1.07 -2.50 8.71
C TYR A 67 -1.96 -2.70 7.49
N ALA A 68 -2.56 -3.88 7.37
CA ALA A 68 -3.55 -4.20 6.38
C ALA A 68 -4.78 -4.72 7.11
N ILE A 69 -5.87 -3.95 7.06
CA ILE A 69 -7.07 -4.17 7.87
C ILE A 69 -8.31 -4.07 6.98
N SER A 70 -9.36 -4.80 7.37
CA SER A 70 -10.61 -4.72 6.63
C SER A 70 -11.29 -3.36 6.82
N GLY A 71 -12.06 -2.90 5.84
CA GLY A 71 -12.87 -1.68 5.99
C GLY A 71 -13.85 -1.76 7.17
N TRP A 72 -14.42 -2.94 7.41
CA TRP A 72 -15.27 -3.18 8.57
C TRP A 72 -14.49 -3.02 9.89
N GLU A 73 -13.34 -3.68 10.00
CA GLU A 73 -12.51 -3.63 11.21
C GLU A 73 -11.99 -2.21 11.48
N PHE A 74 -11.64 -1.45 10.45
CA PHE A 74 -11.24 -0.05 10.61
C PHE A 74 -12.35 0.82 11.21
N CYS A 75 -13.60 0.61 10.80
CA CYS A 75 -14.76 1.37 11.29
C CYS A 75 -15.22 0.92 12.67
N ASP A 76 -15.21 -0.38 12.95
CA ASP A 76 -15.75 -0.98 14.18
C ASP A 76 -14.70 -1.04 15.31
N ASN A 77 -13.43 -1.26 14.95
CA ASN A 77 -12.28 -1.38 15.86
C ASN A 77 -11.15 -0.44 15.43
N THR A 78 -11.50 0.84 15.30
CA THR A 78 -10.59 1.89 14.85
C THR A 78 -9.26 1.88 15.62
N PRO A 79 -8.10 1.81 14.94
CA PRO A 79 -6.80 1.80 15.59
C PRO A 79 -6.59 2.97 16.55
N TYR A 80 -6.16 2.69 17.78
CA TYR A 80 -5.92 3.71 18.81
C TYR A 80 -4.88 4.78 18.42
N ARG A 81 -4.00 4.49 17.44
CA ARG A 81 -2.92 5.37 16.98
C ARG A 81 -3.19 5.96 15.57
N LEU A 82 -4.41 6.43 15.36
CA LEU A 82 -4.77 7.31 14.25
C LEU A 82 -4.49 8.78 14.61
N ASP A 83 -3.25 9.22 14.38
CA ASP A 83 -2.80 10.59 14.61
C ASP A 83 -2.28 11.25 13.32
N ASP A 84 -1.69 12.44 13.43
CA ASP A 84 -1.16 13.21 12.31
C ASP A 84 0.07 12.59 11.63
N ARG A 85 0.68 11.59 12.26
CA ARG A 85 1.83 10.80 11.76
C ARG A 85 1.43 9.51 11.05
N CYS A 86 0.13 9.26 10.87
CA CYS A 86 -0.32 8.10 10.12
C CYS A 86 -0.95 8.47 8.77
N ALA A 87 -0.83 7.56 7.81
CA ALA A 87 -1.54 7.62 6.54
C ALA A 87 -2.53 6.45 6.43
N VAL A 88 -3.76 6.76 6.06
CA VAL A 88 -4.79 5.75 5.77
C VAL A 88 -4.97 5.67 4.26
N ILE A 89 -4.80 4.49 3.69
CA ILE A 89 -4.87 4.25 2.25
C ILE A 89 -6.01 3.28 1.98
N GLY A 90 -7.10 3.81 1.41
CA GLY A 90 -8.21 3.01 0.92
C GLY A 90 -7.85 2.31 -0.39
N VAL A 91 -8.11 1.02 -0.51
CA VAL A 91 -7.90 0.26 -1.75
C VAL A 91 -9.21 -0.40 -2.18
N SER A 92 -9.67 -0.06 -3.39
CA SER A 92 -10.84 -0.65 -4.06
C SER A 92 -10.49 -0.93 -5.51
N ASP A 93 -11.07 -2.00 -6.04
CA ASP A 93 -11.23 -2.24 -7.48
C ASP A 93 -12.47 -1.49 -7.98
#